data_AF-A0A6G4JYP1-F1
#
_entry.id   AF-A0A6G4JYP1-F1
#
_cell.length_a   1.000
_cell.length_b   1.000
_cell.length_c   1.000
_cell.angle_alpha   90.00
_cell.angle_beta   90.00
_cell.angle_gamma   90.00
#
_symmetry.space_group_name_H-M   'P 1'
#
loop_
_entity.id
_entity.type
_entity.pdbx_description
1 polymer ?
#
loop_
_entity_poly.entity_id
_entity_poly.type
_entity_poly.pdbx_seq_one_letter_code
_entity_poly.pdbx_strand_id
1 'polypeptide(L)'
;MAAAPDPLIAWLLDELRPLAAQIGEIRARRMFSGAALYYDDIVFALVLRGTSYLRVDNLTRERFLAEKCTPFSYERNGRTISMT
;
A
#
# COMPACT_ATOMS: atom_id res chain seq x y z
N MET A 1 14.08 -18.39 -7.70
CA MET A 1 13.32 -17.56 -8.67
C MET A 1 12.67 -16.42 -7.91
N ALA A 2 12.89 -15.17 -8.30
CA ALA A 2 12.11 -14.08 -7.74
C ALA A 2 10.65 -14.30 -8.13
N ALA A 3 9.74 -14.35 -7.15
CA ALA A 3 8.31 -14.39 -7.43
C ALA A 3 7.94 -13.20 -8.34
N ALA A 4 7.04 -13.42 -9.29
CA ALA A 4 6.51 -12.36 -10.13
C ALA A 4 5.94 -11.24 -9.23
N PRO A 5 6.10 -9.96 -9.63
CA PRO A 5 5.48 -8.87 -8.89
C PRO A 5 3.97 -9.10 -8.79
N ASP A 6 3.41 -8.75 -7.63
CA ASP A 6 1.99 -8.92 -7.33
C ASP A 6 1.13 -8.25 -8.43
N PRO A 7 0.21 -8.96 -9.10
CA PRO A 7 -0.59 -8.41 -10.19
C PRO A 7 -1.42 -7.19 -9.77
N LEU A 8 -1.74 -7.08 -8.48
CA LEU A 8 -2.42 -5.90 -7.93
C LEU A 8 -1.60 -4.62 -8.13
N ILE A 9 -0.27 -4.69 -8.10
CA ILE A 9 0.60 -3.53 -8.32
C ILE A 9 0.42 -2.98 -9.73
N ALA A 10 0.46 -3.85 -10.74
CA ALA A 10 0.31 -3.45 -12.14
C ALA A 10 -1.08 -2.86 -12.40
N TRP A 11 -2.12 -3.49 -11.84
CA TRP A 11 -3.48 -2.98 -11.93
C TRP A 11 -3.63 -1.60 -11.28
N LEU A 12 -3.13 -1.41 -10.06
CA LEU A 12 -3.17 -0.11 -9.37
C LEU A 12 -2.45 0.99 -10.15
N LEU A 13 -1.31 0.70 -10.78
CA LEU A 13 -0.60 1.70 -11.58
C LEU A 13 -1.38 2.11 -12.84
N ASP A 14 -2.10 1.17 -13.47
CA ASP A 14 -2.93 1.49 -14.63
C ASP A 14 -4.16 2.31 -14.23
N GLU A 15 -4.85 1.91 -13.15
CA GLU A 15 -6.02 2.62 -12.62
C GLU A 15 -5.68 4.01 -12.10
N LEU A 16 -4.51 4.19 -11.50
CA LEU A 16 -4.06 5.49 -10.99
C LEU A 16 -3.43 6.37 -12.09
N ARG A 17 -3.25 5.87 -13.31
CA ARG A 17 -2.64 6.63 -14.42
C ARG A 17 -3.34 7.98 -14.70
N PRO A 18 -4.69 8.08 -14.74
CA PRO A 18 -5.36 9.36 -14.96
C PRO A 18 -5.07 10.38 -13.85
N LEU A 19 -4.99 9.92 -12.60
CA LEU A 19 -4.60 10.77 -11.47
C LEU A 19 -3.13 11.18 -11.59
N ALA A 20 -2.25 10.25 -11.92
CA ALA A 20 -0.82 10.52 -12.12
C ALA A 20 -0.56 11.56 -13.23
N ALA A 21 -1.41 11.62 -14.26
CA ALA A 21 -1.34 12.65 -15.30
C ALA A 21 -1.66 14.06 -14.77
N GLN A 22 -2.37 14.18 -13.64
CA GLN A 22 -2.76 15.46 -13.04
C GLN A 22 -1.82 15.90 -11.92
N ILE A 23 -1.38 14.95 -11.09
CA ILE A 23 -0.58 15.27 -9.89
C ILE A 23 0.92 15.00 -10.09
N GLY A 24 1.29 14.10 -11.00
CA GLY A 24 2.66 13.63 -11.19
C GLY A 24 2.78 12.10 -11.11
N GLU A 25 3.91 11.57 -11.55
CA GLU A 25 4.13 10.13 -11.69
C GLU A 25 3.98 9.38 -10.36
N ILE A 26 3.18 8.31 -10.37
CA ILE A 26 3.07 7.35 -9.27
C ILE A 26 3.96 6.16 -9.59
N ARG A 27 4.89 5.84 -8.68
CA ARG A 27 5.90 4.79 -8.88
C ARG A 27 5.75 3.68 -7.84
N ALA A 28 5.93 2.44 -8.25
CA ALA A 28 6.01 1.30 -7.33
C ALA A 28 7.47 0.90 -7.11
N ARG A 29 7.90 0.77 -5.85
CA ARG A 29 9.22 0.25 -5.49
C ARG A 29 9.07 -0.98 -4.61
N ARG A 30 9.75 -2.05 -5.00
CA ARG A 30 9.77 -3.32 -4.25
C ARG A 30 10.34 -3.10 -2.86
N MET A 31 9.59 -3.52 -1.84
CA MET A 31 10.00 -3.52 -0.43
C MET A 31 9.55 -4.83 0.20
N PHE A 32 10.50 -5.58 0.80
CA PHE A 32 10.25 -6.90 1.38
C PHE A 32 9.64 -7.88 0.37
N SER A 33 8.50 -8.50 0.71
CA SER A 33 7.70 -9.40 -0.13
C SER A 33 6.55 -8.69 -0.87
N GLY A 34 6.62 -7.36 -1.01
CA GLY A 34 5.59 -6.53 -1.65
C GLY A 34 6.19 -5.32 -2.35
N ALA A 35 5.42 -4.24 -2.47
CA ALA A 35 5.88 -2.96 -3.01
C ALA A 35 5.22 -1.78 -2.31
N ALA A 36 5.97 -0.71 -2.09
CA ALA A 36 5.42 0.57 -1.68
C ALA A 36 5.11 1.42 -2.93
N LEU A 37 3.99 2.15 -2.90
CA LEU A 37 3.63 3.13 -3.90
C LEU A 37 4.06 4.53 -3.43
N TYR A 38 4.69 5.25 -4.35
CA TYR A 38 5.29 6.56 -4.13
C TYR A 38 4.63 7.58 -5.03
N TYR A 39 4.39 8.75 -4.47
CA TYR A 39 4.07 9.98 -5.18
C TYR A 39 4.98 11.07 -4.64
N ASP A 40 5.73 11.76 -5.51
CA ASP A 40 6.68 12.80 -5.11
C ASP A 40 7.62 12.37 -3.96
N ASP A 41 8.21 11.17 -4.10
CA ASP A 41 9.05 10.50 -3.09
C ASP A 41 8.38 10.18 -1.74
N ILE A 42 7.09 10.46 -1.58
CA ILE A 42 6.29 10.13 -0.41
C ILE A 42 5.62 8.77 -0.59
N VAL A 43 5.83 7.86 0.36
CA VAL A 43 5.07 6.61 0.45
C VAL A 43 3.66 6.90 0.93
N PHE A 44 2.68 6.58 0.08
CA PHE A 44 1.26 6.71 0.41
C PHE A 44 0.54 5.36 0.53
N ALA A 45 1.08 4.29 -0.06
CA ALA A 45 0.50 2.95 0.05
C ALA A 45 1.55 1.84 0.10
N LEU A 46 1.16 0.70 0.65
CA LEU A 46 1.92 -0.55 0.67
C LEU A 46 1.05 -1.67 0.08
N VAL A 47 1.53 -2.32 -0.96
CA VAL A 47 0.91 -3.51 -1.54
C VAL A 47 1.64 -4.75 -1.05
N LEU A 48 0.91 -5.64 -0.40
CA LEU A 48 1.44 -6.87 0.16
C LEU A 48 0.40 -7.99 0.09
N ARG A 49 0.78 -9.13 -0.51
CA ARG A 49 -0.06 -10.35 -0.57
C ARG A 49 -1.48 -10.07 -1.10
N GLY A 50 -1.59 -9.35 -2.20
CA GLY A 50 -2.87 -9.01 -2.84
C GLY A 50 -3.71 -7.98 -2.08
N THR A 51 -3.16 -7.30 -1.09
CA THR A 51 -3.85 -6.25 -0.32
C THR A 51 -3.11 -4.92 -0.43
N SER A 52 -3.84 -3.83 -0.67
CA SER A 52 -3.33 -2.46 -0.64
C SER A 52 -3.65 -1.82 0.71
N TYR A 53 -2.61 -1.44 1.45
CA TYR A 53 -2.70 -0.71 2.71
C TYR A 53 -2.38 0.75 2.44
N LEU A 54 -3.25 1.65 2.89
CA LEU A 54 -3.08 3.09 2.71
C LEU A 54 -2.47 3.70 3.96
N ARG A 55 -1.56 4.65 3.77
CA ARG A 55 -1.13 5.55 4.84
C ARG A 55 -2.25 6.55 5.11
N VAL A 56 -2.76 6.55 6.33
CA VAL A 56 -3.91 7.36 6.74
C VAL A 56 -3.59 8.14 8.01
N ASP A 57 -4.23 9.28 8.18
CA ASP A 57 -4.25 10.03 9.43
C ASP A 57 -5.32 9.48 10.40
N ASN A 58 -5.43 10.07 11.59
CA ASN A 58 -6.37 9.62 12.62
C ASN A 58 -7.84 9.76 12.17
N LEU A 59 -8.19 10.84 11.48
CA LEU A 59 -9.56 11.08 11.02
C LEU A 59 -9.97 10.06 9.95
N THR A 60 -9.09 9.81 9.01
CA THR A 60 -9.31 8.88 7.90
C THR A 60 -9.33 7.45 8.41
N ARG A 61 -8.47 7.11 9.36
CA ARG A 61 -8.45 5.80 10.01
C ARG A 61 -9.80 5.41 10.59
N GLU A 62 -10.45 6.29 11.35
CA GLU A 62 -11.77 5.99 11.93
C GLU A 62 -12.81 5.64 10.87
N ARG A 63 -12.76 6.32 9.70
CA ARG A 63 -13.62 6.00 8.56
C ARG A 63 -13.33 4.62 7.98
N PHE A 64 -12.06 4.27 7.79
CA PHE A 64 -11.67 2.94 7.32
C PHE A 64 -12.10 1.83 8.31
N LEU A 65 -11.98 2.07 9.61
CA LEU A 65 -12.43 1.13 10.63
C LEU A 65 -13.95 0.96 10.64
N ALA A 66 -14.72 2.03 10.42
CA ALA A 66 -16.18 1.97 10.28
C ALA A 66 -16.59 1.11 9.07
N GLU A 67 -15.82 1.15 7.99
CA GLU A 67 -15.96 0.30 6.80
C GLU A 67 -15.36 -1.11 6.96
N LYS A 68 -14.99 -1.50 8.19
CA LYS A 68 -14.43 -2.81 8.55
C LYS A 68 -13.06 -3.12 7.92
N CYS A 69 -12.31 -2.11 7.49
CA CYS A 69 -10.93 -2.30 7.07
C CYS A 69 -10.03 -2.61 8.27
N THR A 70 -8.94 -3.35 8.02
CA THR A 70 -8.01 -3.78 9.05
C THR A 70 -6.66 -3.07 8.93
N PRO A 71 -6.04 -2.65 10.06
CA PRO A 71 -4.69 -2.11 10.04
C PRO A 71 -3.67 -3.13 9.55
N PHE A 72 -2.61 -2.65 8.90
CA PHE A 72 -1.50 -3.51 8.51
C PHE A 72 -0.85 -4.14 9.75
N SER A 73 -0.71 -5.46 9.74
CA SER A 73 -0.12 -6.23 10.84
C SER A 73 0.90 -7.23 10.31
N TYR A 74 2.02 -7.40 11.01
CA TYR A 74 3.07 -8.34 10.65
C TYR A 74 3.67 -9.04 11.88
N GLU A 75 4.14 -10.26 11.69
CA GLU A 75 4.83 -11.02 12.73
C GLU A 75 6.30 -10.63 12.81
N ARG A 76 6.78 -10.35 14.03
CA ARG A 76 8.20 -10.14 14.32
C ARG A 76 8.56 -10.77 15.65
N ASN A 77 9.52 -11.71 15.64
CA ASN A 77 9.98 -12.44 16.84
C ASN A 77 8.83 -13.13 17.62
N GLY A 78 7.86 -13.72 16.91
CA GLY A 78 6.70 -14.38 17.52
C GLY A 78 5.69 -13.43 18.16
N ARG A 79 5.75 -12.14 17.83
CA ARG A 79 4.77 -11.12 18.24
C ARG A 79 4.16 -10.48 17.02
N THR A 80 2.84 -10.35 17.02
CA THR A 80 2.11 -9.55 16.05
C THR A 80 2.32 -8.06 16.35
N ILE A 81 2.87 -7.33 15.39
CA ILE A 81 2.97 -5.87 15.42
C ILE A 81 1.93 -5.32 14.45
N SER A 82 0.96 -4.59 14.98
CA SER A 82 -0.03 -3.86 14.19
C SER A 82 0.35 -2.40 14.10
N MET A 83 0.40 -1.86 12.89
CA MET A 83 0.59 -0.42 12.65
C MET A 83 -0.74 0.29 12.87
N THR A 84 -0.93 0.76 14.10
CA THR A 84 -1.98 1.70 14.53
C THR A 84 -1.38 3.09 14.73
#